data_AF-A0A7C5XE48-F1
#
_entry.id   AF-A0A7C5XE48-F1
#
_cell.length_a   1.000
_cell.length_b   1.000
_cell.length_c   1.000
_cell.angle_alpha   90.00
_cell.angle_beta   90.00
_cell.angle_gamma   90.00
#
_symmetry.space_group_name_H-M   'P 1'
#
loop_
_entity.id
_entity.type
_entity.pdbx_description
1 polymer ?
#
loop_
_entity_poly.entity_id
_entity_poly.type
_entity_poly.pdbx_seq_one_letter_code
_entity_poly.pdbx_strand_id
1 'polypeptide(L)'
;MELRKVGILDDFSARAYWLLDFVKGPMDYVRWRELMGNVVDDIDYFIAVSNTTKEIILAHLPEVKDRIGVLYNAIAQRPWRYVSSFPDEPGNYILYASGNNPVKGSHVILNALKILLNEDIDMKLYMTGASNSWLEGLVRSP
;
A
#
# COMPACT_ATOMS: atom_id res chain seq x y z
N MET A 1 -2.37 -12.69 7.95
CA MET A 1 -2.48 -13.91 7.10
C MET A 1 -1.58 -13.84 5.86
N GLU A 2 -1.36 -12.64 5.29
CA GLU A 2 -0.48 -12.40 4.13
C GLU A 2 1.01 -12.62 4.42
N LEU A 3 1.55 -12.11 5.54
CA LEU A 3 2.95 -12.30 5.94
C LEU A 3 3.37 -13.76 6.17
N ARG A 4 2.39 -14.62 6.50
CA ARG A 4 2.56 -16.08 6.68
C ARG A 4 2.86 -16.79 5.37
N LYS A 5 2.23 -16.39 4.26
CA LYS A 5 2.42 -17.02 2.94
C LYS A 5 3.78 -16.69 2.33
N VAL A 6 4.46 -15.68 2.87
CA VAL A 6 5.73 -15.13 2.36
C VAL A 6 6.94 -15.61 3.17
N GLY A 7 6.73 -16.39 4.25
CA GLY A 7 7.83 -16.98 5.03
C GLY A 7 8.63 -15.99 5.89
N ILE A 8 8.11 -14.79 6.15
CA ILE A 8 8.85 -13.72 6.86
C ILE A 8 8.74 -13.86 8.40
N LEU A 9 7.64 -14.41 8.92
CA LEU A 9 7.40 -14.59 10.36
C LEU A 9 6.67 -15.92 10.61
N ASP A 10 7.03 -16.64 11.68
CA ASP A 10 6.32 -17.85 12.14
C ASP A 10 4.92 -17.51 12.71
N ASP A 11 4.02 -18.50 12.78
CA ASP A 11 2.61 -18.34 13.22
C ASP A 11 2.48 -17.78 14.64
N PHE A 12 3.38 -18.16 15.55
CA PHE A 12 3.41 -17.61 16.91
C PHE A 12 3.85 -16.14 16.89
N SER A 13 4.92 -15.85 16.16
CA SER A 13 5.46 -14.50 16.02
C SER A 13 4.46 -13.55 15.36
N ALA A 14 3.73 -13.99 14.32
CA ALA A 14 2.71 -13.18 13.66
C ALA A 14 1.49 -12.87 14.56
N ARG A 15 1.07 -13.83 15.39
CA ARG A 15 0.00 -13.61 16.38
C ARG A 15 0.44 -12.67 17.50
N ALA A 16 1.67 -12.83 17.99
CA ALA A 16 2.24 -11.94 19.01
C ALA A 16 2.37 -10.50 18.48
N TYR A 17 2.86 -10.32 17.25
CA TYR A 17 2.88 -9.02 16.58
C TYR A 17 1.50 -8.40 16.45
N TRP A 18 0.49 -9.17 16.05
CA TRP A 18 -0.87 -8.66 15.90
C TRP A 18 -1.50 -8.25 17.24
N LEU A 19 -1.28 -9.03 18.30
CA LEU A 19 -1.71 -8.70 19.67
C LEU A 19 -1.01 -7.43 20.19
N LEU A 20 0.30 -7.31 19.92
CA LEU A 20 1.05 -6.10 20.24
C LEU A 20 0.52 -4.90 19.47
N ASP A 21 0.23 -5.02 18.18
CA ASP A 21 -0.35 -3.94 17.37
C ASP A 21 -1.75 -3.53 17.85
N PHE A 22 -2.57 -4.48 18.32
CA PHE A 22 -3.90 -4.20 18.86
C PHE A 22 -3.87 -3.32 20.12
N VAL A 23 -2.88 -3.53 21.00
CA VAL A 23 -2.70 -2.72 22.22
C VAL A 23 -1.93 -1.44 21.91
N LYS A 24 -0.91 -1.54 21.05
CA LYS A 24 -0.03 -0.45 20.69
C LYS A 24 -0.75 0.62 19.88
N GLY A 25 -1.67 0.26 18.98
CA GLY A 25 -2.41 1.22 18.16
C GLY A 25 -3.15 2.28 18.99
N PRO A 26 -4.02 1.89 19.95
CA PRO A 26 -4.66 2.84 20.85
C PRO A 26 -3.67 3.66 21.69
N MET A 27 -2.58 3.06 22.18
CA MET A 27 -1.56 3.78 22.95
C MET A 27 -0.84 4.84 22.10
N ASP A 28 -0.44 4.47 20.89
CA ASP A 28 0.20 5.36 19.93
C ASP A 28 -0.75 6.50 19.55
N TYR A 29 -2.06 6.23 19.44
CA TYR A 29 -3.06 7.27 19.20
C TYR A 29 -3.17 8.27 20.36
N VAL A 30 -3.26 7.80 21.61
CA VAL A 30 -3.32 8.69 22.79
C VAL A 30 -2.06 9.54 22.86
N ARG A 31 -0.88 8.92 22.71
CA ARG A 31 0.40 9.63 22.71
C ARG A 31 0.50 10.64 21.57
N TRP A 32 0.04 10.28 20.38
CA TRP A 32 0.01 11.18 19.23
C TRP A 32 -0.92 12.37 19.49
N ARG A 33 -2.10 12.15 20.08
CA ARG A 33 -3.05 13.21 20.45
C ARG A 33 -2.46 14.18 21.45
N GLU A 34 -1.76 13.70 22.46
CA GLU A 34 -1.07 14.57 23.44
C GLU A 34 -0.01 15.44 22.76
N LEU A 35 0.77 14.87 21.82
CA LEU A 35 1.83 15.60 21.12
C LEU A 35 1.29 16.58 20.07
N MET A 36 0.18 16.23 19.41
CA MET A 36 -0.35 16.96 18.26
C MET A 36 -1.56 17.82 18.58
N GLY A 37 -2.09 17.82 19.82
CA GLY A 37 -3.29 18.56 20.20
C GLY A 37 -3.21 20.04 19.80
N ASN A 38 -2.16 20.73 20.23
CA ASN A 38 -1.93 22.13 19.88
C ASN A 38 -1.81 22.34 18.35
N VAL A 39 -1.14 21.41 17.66
CA VAL A 39 -0.96 21.49 16.20
C VAL A 39 -2.28 21.31 15.47
N VAL A 40 -3.12 20.38 15.91
CA VAL A 40 -4.46 20.15 15.33
C VAL A 40 -5.31 21.39 15.49
N ASP A 41 -5.26 22.05 16.64
CA ASP A 41 -6.01 23.27 16.91
C ASP A 41 -5.54 24.44 16.05
N ASP A 42 -4.23 24.56 15.80
CA ASP A 42 -3.62 25.61 14.99
C ASP A 42 -3.79 25.43 13.47
N ILE A 43 -4.21 24.25 12.98
CA ILE A 43 -4.42 24.01 11.55
C ILE A 43 -5.72 24.66 11.06
N ASP A 44 -5.61 25.55 10.07
CA ASP A 44 -6.76 26.24 9.46
C ASP A 44 -7.66 25.29 8.67
N TYR A 45 -7.06 24.35 7.93
CA TYR A 45 -7.80 23.45 7.05
C TYR A 45 -7.06 22.14 6.77
N PHE A 46 -7.79 21.03 6.81
CA PHE A 46 -7.33 19.69 6.51
C PHE A 46 -7.76 19.29 5.11
N ILE A 47 -6.84 18.67 4.37
CA ILE A 47 -7.09 18.17 3.02
C ILE A 47 -6.93 16.65 3.03
N ALA A 48 -8.03 15.95 2.87
CA ALA A 48 -8.05 14.50 2.69
C ALA A 48 -7.93 14.13 1.19
N VAL A 49 -7.22 13.05 0.89
CA VAL A 49 -7.04 12.56 -0.49
C VAL A 49 -8.24 11.77 -1.03
N SER A 50 -9.21 11.44 -0.16
CA SER A 50 -10.44 10.72 -0.49
C SER A 50 -11.52 10.94 0.58
N ASN A 51 -12.78 10.62 0.24
CA ASN A 51 -13.88 10.61 1.23
C ASN A 51 -13.61 9.61 2.36
N THR A 52 -13.10 8.41 2.05
CA THR A 52 -12.76 7.42 3.08
C THR A 52 -11.69 7.93 4.03
N THR A 53 -10.66 8.61 3.52
CA THR A 53 -9.66 9.25 4.38
C THR A 53 -10.28 10.33 5.27
N LYS A 54 -11.19 11.14 4.72
CA LYS A 54 -11.95 12.13 5.50
C LYS A 54 -12.77 11.47 6.61
N GLU A 55 -13.49 10.39 6.31
CA GLU A 55 -14.28 9.64 7.30
C GLU A 55 -13.40 9.07 8.43
N ILE A 56 -12.26 8.48 8.09
CA ILE A 56 -11.29 7.97 9.07
C ILE A 56 -10.79 9.11 9.96
N ILE A 57 -10.45 10.26 9.37
CA ILE A 57 -10.00 11.43 10.14
C ILE A 57 -11.12 11.89 11.09
N LEU A 58 -12.35 12.03 10.60
CA LEU A 58 -13.48 12.48 11.42
C LEU A 58 -13.85 11.51 12.55
N ALA A 59 -13.62 10.22 12.36
CA ALA A 59 -13.83 9.21 13.41
C ALA A 59 -12.87 9.39 14.60
N HIS A 60 -11.68 9.95 14.36
CA HIS A 60 -10.66 10.17 15.39
C HIS A 60 -10.63 11.64 15.87
N LEU A 61 -10.90 12.59 14.98
CA LEU A 61 -10.81 14.03 15.19
C LEU A 61 -12.14 14.71 14.82
N PRO A 62 -13.22 14.50 15.60
CA PRO A 62 -14.51 15.10 15.29
C PRO A 62 -14.47 16.64 15.29
N GLU A 63 -13.56 17.26 16.02
CA GLU A 63 -13.38 18.71 16.11
C GLU A 63 -12.94 19.37 14.79
N VAL A 64 -12.41 18.61 13.82
CA VAL A 64 -11.99 19.17 12.54
C VAL A 64 -13.10 19.20 11.48
N LYS A 65 -14.32 18.79 11.84
CA LYS A 65 -15.45 18.60 10.91
C LYS A 65 -15.70 19.78 9.97
N ASP A 66 -15.64 21.00 10.49
CA ASP A 66 -15.93 22.22 9.74
C ASP A 66 -14.72 22.74 8.95
N ARG A 67 -13.54 22.15 9.16
CA ARG A 67 -12.27 22.54 8.55
C ARG A 67 -11.60 21.40 7.77
N ILE A 68 -12.38 20.49 7.18
CA ILE A 68 -11.84 19.39 6.38
C ILE A 68 -12.54 19.21 5.02
N GLY A 69 -11.74 19.22 3.96
CA GLY A 69 -12.15 19.02 2.58
C GLY A 69 -11.51 17.79 1.94
N VAL A 70 -12.02 17.39 0.79
CA VAL A 70 -11.40 16.36 -0.05
C VAL A 70 -10.81 17.01 -1.29
N LEU A 71 -9.52 16.79 -1.50
CA LEU A 71 -8.83 17.12 -2.74
C LEU A 71 -8.19 15.84 -3.26
N TYR A 72 -8.78 15.28 -4.31
CA TYR A 72 -8.22 14.11 -4.98
C TYR A 72 -6.89 14.49 -5.64
N ASN A 73 -5.87 13.65 -5.45
CA ASN A 73 -4.61 13.82 -6.15
C ASN A 73 -4.86 13.73 -7.65
N ALA A 74 -4.66 14.85 -8.35
CA ALA A 74 -4.86 14.92 -9.78
C ALA A 74 -3.86 14.01 -10.50
N ILE A 75 -4.37 13.19 -11.42
CA ILE A 75 -3.52 12.52 -12.40
C ILE A 75 -3.09 13.59 -13.40
N ALA A 76 -1.79 13.66 -13.71
CA ALA A 76 -1.30 14.60 -14.70
C ALA A 76 -2.03 14.39 -16.04
N GLN A 77 -2.82 15.36 -16.47
CA GLN A 77 -3.51 15.34 -17.78
C GLN A 77 -2.63 15.83 -18.93
N ARG A 78 -1.37 16.19 -18.65
CA ARG A 78 -0.46 16.66 -19.71
C ARG A 78 -0.10 15.47 -20.61
N PRO A 79 0.00 15.67 -21.93
CA PRO A 79 0.59 14.65 -22.78
C PRO A 79 1.98 14.36 -22.22
N TRP A 80 2.21 13.09 -21.90
CA TRP A 80 3.44 12.64 -21.29
C TRP A 80 4.59 12.81 -22.30
N ARG A 81 5.15 14.03 -22.38
CA ARG A 81 6.28 14.38 -23.28
C ARG A 81 7.51 13.49 -23.09
N TYR A 82 7.56 12.73 -21.99
CA TYR A 82 8.68 11.89 -21.58
C TYR A 82 8.29 10.44 -21.29
N VAL A 83 7.06 10.03 -21.59
CA VAL A 83 6.72 8.60 -21.57
C VAL A 83 6.97 8.08 -22.96
N SER A 84 8.09 7.36 -23.12
CA SER A 84 8.24 6.44 -24.23
C SER A 84 7.01 5.55 -24.27
N SER A 85 6.44 5.35 -25.47
CA SER A 85 5.46 4.28 -25.68
C SER A 85 5.99 3.01 -25.01
N PHE A 86 5.14 2.33 -24.26
CA PHE A 86 5.47 1.00 -23.76
C PHE A 86 5.97 0.18 -24.96
N PRO A 87 7.03 -0.64 -24.80
CA PRO A 87 7.44 -1.52 -25.87
C PRO A 87 6.21 -2.31 -26.32
N ASP A 88 5.94 -2.28 -27.62
CA ASP A 88 4.84 -2.99 -28.27
C ASP A 88 5.20 -4.48 -28.29
N GLU A 89 5.26 -5.07 -27.10
CA GLU A 89 5.56 -6.48 -26.92
C GLU A 89 4.28 -7.28 -27.15
N PRO A 90 4.29 -8.24 -28.08
CA PRO A 90 3.15 -9.12 -28.27
C PRO A 90 2.95 -10.00 -27.02
N GLY A 91 1.68 -10.22 -26.67
CA GLY A 91 1.26 -11.11 -25.57
C GLY A 91 0.54 -10.40 -24.42
N ASN A 92 -0.02 -11.19 -23.51
CA ASN A 92 -0.69 -10.66 -22.32
C ASN A 92 0.33 -10.33 -21.23
N TYR A 93 0.21 -9.15 -20.63
CA TYR A 93 1.07 -8.77 -19.52
C TYR A 93 0.34 -7.97 -18.45
N ILE A 94 0.89 -8.03 -17.24
CA ILE A 94 0.51 -7.25 -16.09
C ILE A 94 1.66 -6.29 -15.77
N LEU A 95 1.35 -5.02 -15.57
CA LEU A 95 2.30 -4.02 -15.07
C LEU A 95 2.01 -3.70 -13.60
N TYR A 96 3.03 -3.87 -12.76
CA TYR A 96 2.99 -3.51 -11.35
C TYR A 96 4.00 -2.41 -11.05
N ALA A 97 3.49 -1.22 -10.72
CA ALA A 97 4.30 -0.02 -10.53
C ALA A 97 4.31 0.46 -9.07
N SER A 98 4.75 -0.39 -8.13
CA SER A 98 4.77 -0.02 -6.71
C SER A 98 5.97 -0.52 -5.89
N GLY A 99 6.97 -1.14 -6.53
CA GLY A 99 8.21 -1.54 -5.89
C GLY A 99 8.11 -2.75 -4.94
N ASN A 100 9.09 -2.89 -4.05
CA ASN A 100 9.22 -4.04 -3.16
C ASN A 100 8.54 -3.89 -1.78
N ASN A 101 7.73 -2.84 -1.57
CA ASN A 101 7.10 -2.62 -0.27
C ASN A 101 6.05 -3.72 0.01
N PRO A 102 6.19 -4.52 1.10
CA PRO A 102 5.24 -5.59 1.41
C PRO A 102 3.79 -5.11 1.57
N VAL A 103 3.58 -3.89 2.08
CA VAL A 103 2.25 -3.28 2.26
C VAL A 103 1.55 -3.05 0.92
N LYS A 104 2.31 -2.96 -0.16
CA LYS A 104 1.79 -2.78 -1.53
C LYS A 104 1.40 -4.09 -2.21
N GLY A 105 1.47 -5.22 -1.50
CA GLY A 105 0.96 -6.51 -1.98
C GLY A 105 1.78 -7.13 -3.12
N SER A 106 3.06 -6.78 -3.25
CA SER A 106 3.95 -7.30 -4.30
C SER A 106 4.11 -8.83 -4.28
N HIS A 107 3.99 -9.47 -3.11
CA HIS A 107 3.96 -10.92 -2.99
C HIS A 107 2.64 -11.54 -3.46
N VAL A 108 1.53 -10.81 -3.33
CA VAL A 108 0.20 -11.29 -3.72
C VAL A 108 0.11 -11.44 -5.23
N ILE A 109 0.60 -10.42 -5.95
CA ILE A 109 0.59 -10.43 -7.41
C ILE A 109 1.54 -11.48 -7.99
N LEU A 110 2.68 -11.75 -7.34
CA LEU A 110 3.56 -12.86 -7.70
C LEU A 110 2.87 -14.22 -7.52
N ASN A 111 2.17 -14.41 -6.40
CA ASN A 111 1.42 -15.63 -6.16
C ASN A 111 0.25 -15.80 -7.15
N ALA A 112 -0.43 -14.71 -7.50
CA ALA A 112 -1.48 -14.73 -8.52
C ALA A 112 -0.93 -15.12 -9.89
N LEU A 113 0.23 -14.58 -10.30
CA LEU A 113 0.91 -14.98 -11.53
C LEU A 113 1.22 -16.48 -11.52
N LYS A 114 1.74 -17.02 -10.42
CA LYS A 114 2.03 -18.46 -10.30
C LYS A 114 0.79 -19.32 -10.54
N ILE A 115 -0.38 -18.89 -10.03
CA ILE A 115 -1.65 -19.58 -10.26
C ILE A 115 -2.01 -19.55 -11.75
N LEU A 116 -1.94 -18.39 -12.40
CA LEU A 116 -2.24 -18.25 -13.83
C LEU A 116 -1.33 -19.14 -14.69
N LEU A 117 -0.02 -19.15 -14.41
CA LEU A 117 0.94 -19.97 -15.14
C LEU A 117 0.68 -21.48 -14.95
N ASN A 118 0.25 -21.89 -13.75
CA ASN A 118 -0.13 -23.29 -13.47
C ASN A 118 -1.43 -23.71 -14.17
N GLU A 119 -2.25 -22.76 -14.60
CA GLU A 119 -3.46 -22.98 -15.39
C GLU A 119 -3.21 -22.86 -16.91
N ASP A 120 -1.94 -22.93 -17.33
CA ASP A 120 -1.50 -22.78 -18.72
C ASP A 120 -1.90 -21.43 -19.37
N ILE A 121 -2.12 -20.39 -18.55
CA ILE A 121 -2.39 -19.03 -19.03
C ILE A 121 -1.07 -18.29 -19.25
N ASP A 122 -0.73 -18.08 -20.52
CA ASP A 122 0.45 -17.29 -20.90
C ASP A 122 0.28 -15.82 -20.50
N MET A 123 1.06 -15.41 -19.49
CA MET A 123 1.01 -14.08 -18.88
C MET A 123 2.39 -13.66 -18.40
N LYS A 124 2.81 -12.44 -18.73
CA LYS A 124 4.02 -11.82 -18.19
C LYS A 124 3.71 -10.84 -17.07
N LEU A 125 4.61 -10.70 -16.09
CA LEU A 125 4.50 -9.68 -15.04
C LEU A 125 5.74 -8.78 -15.05
N TYR A 126 5.53 -7.49 -15.31
CA TYR A 126 6.57 -6.47 -15.21
C TYR A 126 6.42 -5.72 -13.88
N MET A 127 7.45 -5.74 -13.04
CA MET A 127 7.45 -5.03 -11.77
C MET A 127 8.52 -3.94 -11.77
N THR A 128 8.11 -2.68 -11.57
CA THR A 128 9.07 -1.57 -11.43
C THR A 128 9.54 -1.44 -9.99
N GLY A 129 10.83 -1.17 -9.76
CA GLY A 129 11.38 -0.98 -8.42
C GLY A 129 11.45 -2.26 -7.58
N ALA A 130 11.47 -3.42 -8.24
CA ALA A 130 11.55 -4.75 -7.61
C ALA A 130 12.94 -5.42 -7.77
N SER A 131 13.82 -4.86 -8.60
CA SER A 131 15.19 -5.36 -8.80
C SER A 131 16.02 -5.31 -7.51
N ASN A 132 16.88 -6.30 -7.30
CA ASN A 132 17.73 -6.45 -6.12
C ASN A 132 16.93 -6.43 -4.80
N SER A 133 15.74 -7.02 -4.80
CA SER A 133 14.87 -7.06 -3.61
C SER A 133 14.53 -8.48 -3.18
N TRP A 134 13.96 -8.60 -1.98
CA TRP A 134 13.45 -9.86 -1.43
C TRP A 134 12.44 -10.57 -2.33
N LEU A 135 11.80 -9.85 -3.27
CA LEU A 135 10.88 -10.41 -4.26
C LEU A 135 11.58 -11.39 -5.22
N GLU A 136 12.87 -11.21 -5.52
CA GLU A 136 13.60 -12.12 -6.40
C GLU A 136 13.72 -13.53 -5.79
N GLY A 137 13.79 -13.62 -4.46
CA GLY A 137 13.77 -14.90 -3.74
C GLY A 137 12.43 -15.63 -3.86
N LEU A 138 11.33 -14.90 -4.03
CA LEU A 138 10.01 -15.49 -4.25
C LEU A 138 9.84 -16.04 -5.67
N VAL A 139 10.43 -15.37 -6.67
CA VAL A 139 10.37 -15.82 -8.07
C VAL A 139 11.12 -17.15 -8.27
N ARG A 140 12.19 -17.38 -7.50
CA ARG A 140 13.06 -18.56 -7.63
C ARG A 140 12.61 -19.77 -6.79
N SER A 141 11.59 -19.60 -5.96
CA SER A 141 11.08 -20.69 -5.12
C SER A 141 10.00 -21.47 -5.88
N PRO A 142 10.19 -22.79 -6.11
CA PRO A 142 9.27 -23.62 -6.88
C PRO A 142 7.85 -23.70 -6.28
#